data_AF-A0A350DDB5-F1
#
_entry.id   AF-A0A350DDB5-F1
#
_cell.length_a   1.000
_cell.length_b   1.000
_cell.length_c   1.000
_cell.angle_alpha   90.00
_cell.angle_beta   90.00
_cell.angle_gamma   90.00
#
_symmetry.space_group_name_H-M   'P 1'
#
loop_
_entity.id
_entity.type
_entity.pdbx_description
1 polymer ?
#
loop_
_entity_poly.entity_id
_entity_poly.type
_entity_poly.pdbx_seq_one_letter_code
_entity_poly.pdbx_strand_id
1 'polypeptide(L)'
;APTAEDREWFPDIAGSPWRETLEFAMRNFKDESFIQQFLSPKVIRDLKLFLIVDDDQVEMLEVAAIHDDRGYKRIREALSSQYALSVREPNIQVVEAAIRGDRSLTLHHIQDSRRPLGRSVYPVIRHLQQLWGFPVHLVSMEDGKVTRRYHWPVEEESKGAG
;
A
#
# COMPACT_ATOMS: atom_id res chain seq x y z
N ALA A 1 30.05 -0.62 21.60
CA ALA A 1 29.36 -1.69 22.34
C ALA A 1 27.87 -1.36 22.40
N PRO A 2 26.96 -2.34 22.41
CA PRO A 2 25.51 -2.08 22.47
C PRO A 2 25.13 -1.32 23.74
N THR A 3 24.18 -0.40 23.60
CA THR A 3 23.61 0.38 24.71
C THR A 3 22.61 -0.46 25.51
N ALA A 4 22.12 0.08 26.64
CA ALA A 4 21.06 -0.57 27.41
C ALA A 4 19.77 -0.71 26.58
N GLU A 5 19.42 0.32 25.82
CA GLU A 5 18.27 0.30 24.92
C GLU A 5 18.43 -0.74 23.80
N ASP A 6 19.61 -0.86 23.20
CA ASP A 6 19.85 -1.88 22.17
C ASP A 6 19.59 -3.30 22.71
N ARG A 7 19.96 -3.55 23.97
CA ARG A 7 19.73 -4.85 24.64
C ARG A 7 18.27 -5.08 25.02
N GLU A 8 17.55 -4.01 25.34
CA GLU A 8 16.11 -4.09 25.64
C GLU A 8 15.31 -4.43 24.38
N TRP A 9 15.61 -3.77 23.26
CA TRP A 9 14.86 -3.97 22.01
C TRP A 9 15.33 -5.15 21.18
N PHE A 10 16.59 -5.56 21.33
CA PHE A 10 17.21 -6.61 20.55
C PHE A 10 18.04 -7.58 21.41
N PRO A 11 17.44 -8.24 22.41
CA PRO A 11 18.17 -9.08 23.36
C PRO A 11 18.99 -10.18 22.67
N ASP A 12 18.49 -10.72 21.55
CA ASP A 12 19.11 -11.86 20.86
C ASP A 12 20.29 -11.47 19.94
N ILE A 13 20.41 -10.19 19.56
CA ILE A 13 21.43 -9.72 18.61
C ILE A 13 22.26 -8.54 19.12
N ALA A 14 21.89 -7.93 20.25
CA ALA A 14 22.65 -6.83 20.82
C ALA A 14 24.04 -7.29 21.28
N GLY A 15 25.06 -6.97 20.49
CA GLY A 15 26.45 -7.36 20.74
C GLY A 15 26.93 -8.57 19.95
N SER A 16 26.09 -9.15 19.09
CA SER A 16 26.53 -10.14 18.09
C SER A 16 27.35 -9.48 16.97
N PRO A 17 28.06 -10.27 16.14
CA PRO A 17 28.68 -9.77 14.91
C PRO A 17 27.63 -9.17 13.97
N TRP A 18 27.56 -7.84 13.88
CA TRP A 18 26.51 -7.12 13.15
C TRP A 18 26.35 -7.57 11.68
N ARG A 19 27.47 -7.94 11.04
CA ARG A 19 27.48 -8.38 9.64
C ARG A 19 26.76 -9.70 9.46
N GLU A 20 26.97 -10.66 10.35
CA GLU A 20 26.30 -11.97 10.30
C GLU A 20 24.80 -11.81 10.55
N THR A 21 24.42 -10.97 11.53
CA THR A 21 23.01 -10.64 11.80
C THR A 21 22.35 -9.99 10.60
N LEU A 22 23.02 -9.04 9.93
CA LEU A 22 22.48 -8.37 8.76
C LEU A 22 22.35 -9.33 7.56
N GLU A 23 23.38 -10.13 7.28
CA GLU A 23 23.34 -11.11 6.19
C GLU A 23 22.25 -12.17 6.42
N PHE A 24 22.06 -12.60 7.67
CA PHE A 24 20.95 -13.48 8.04
C PHE A 24 19.60 -12.80 7.78
N ALA A 25 19.42 -11.57 8.25
CA ALA A 25 18.17 -10.83 8.09
C ALA A 25 17.82 -10.64 6.60
N MET A 26 18.77 -10.22 5.77
CA MET A 26 18.57 -9.99 4.34
C MET A 26 18.25 -11.26 3.55
N ARG A 27 18.75 -12.43 3.98
CA ARG A 27 18.51 -13.70 3.28
C ARG A 27 17.18 -14.35 3.66
N ASN A 28 16.71 -14.13 4.88
CA ASN A 28 15.61 -14.91 5.45
C ASN A 28 14.31 -14.10 5.63
N PHE A 29 14.35 -12.77 5.50
CA PHE A 29 13.19 -11.90 5.72
C PHE A 29 12.90 -11.06 4.48
N LYS A 30 11.60 -10.75 4.30
CA LYS A 30 11.13 -9.78 3.31
C LYS A 30 11.22 -8.37 3.89
N ASP A 31 11.12 -7.34 3.06
CA ASP A 31 11.29 -5.93 3.47
C ASP A 31 10.46 -5.56 4.71
N GLU A 32 9.21 -6.00 4.77
CA GLU A 32 8.29 -5.68 5.87
C GLU A 32 8.76 -6.28 7.19
N SER A 33 9.06 -7.59 7.19
CA SER A 33 9.49 -8.31 8.38
C SER A 33 10.92 -7.93 8.77
N PHE A 34 11.76 -7.58 7.82
CA PHE A 34 13.09 -7.01 8.06
C PHE A 34 12.98 -5.69 8.84
N ILE A 35 12.17 -4.74 8.36
CA ILE A 35 11.94 -3.46 9.06
C ILE A 35 11.34 -3.71 10.44
N GLN A 36 10.34 -4.57 10.54
CA GLN A 36 9.64 -4.84 11.80
C GLN A 36 10.55 -5.44 12.87
N GLN A 37 11.51 -6.28 12.48
CA GLN A 37 12.36 -7.03 13.41
C GLN A 37 13.74 -6.42 13.63
N PHE A 38 14.28 -5.61 12.71
CA PHE A 38 15.68 -5.17 12.75
C PHE A 38 15.89 -3.65 12.69
N LEU A 39 14.86 -2.83 12.42
CA LEU A 39 15.01 -1.38 12.46
C LEU A 39 15.10 -0.88 13.90
N SER A 40 16.25 -0.36 14.34
CA SER A 40 16.53 0.00 15.74
C SER A 40 16.10 1.42 16.15
N PRO A 41 15.85 1.68 17.46
CA PRO A 41 15.48 3.02 17.93
C PRO A 41 16.55 4.06 17.60
N LYS A 42 17.82 3.66 17.68
CA LYS A 42 18.95 4.48 17.28
C LYS A 42 18.84 4.95 15.83
N VAL A 43 18.61 4.03 14.89
CA VAL A 43 18.47 4.40 13.46
C VAL A 43 17.26 5.30 13.24
N ILE A 44 16.13 5.01 13.91
CA ILE A 44 14.93 5.85 13.84
C ILE A 44 15.22 7.29 14.32
N ARG A 45 16.01 7.47 15.40
CA ARG A 45 16.44 8.80 15.88
C ARG A 45 17.45 9.47 14.96
N ASP A 46 18.46 8.72 14.51
CA ASP A 46 19.52 9.24 13.64
C ASP A 46 18.93 9.75 12.31
N LEU A 47 17.91 9.06 11.79
CA LEU A 47 17.15 9.46 10.60
C LEU A 47 16.00 10.43 10.90
N LYS A 48 15.75 10.75 12.18
CA LYS A 48 14.68 11.63 12.66
C LYS A 48 13.30 11.25 12.10
N LEU A 49 12.99 9.96 12.06
CA LEU A 49 11.71 9.51 11.54
C LEU A 49 10.57 9.96 12.46
N PHE A 50 9.41 10.20 11.87
CA PHE A 50 8.16 10.51 12.56
C PHE A 50 6.99 10.04 11.69
N LEU A 51 5.86 9.79 12.34
CA LEU A 51 4.64 9.34 11.68
C LEU A 51 3.66 10.50 11.57
N ILE A 52 3.20 10.78 10.35
CA ILE A 52 2.12 11.70 10.07
C ILE A 52 0.87 10.88 9.75
N VAL A 53 -0.27 11.29 10.30
CA VAL A 53 -1.59 10.84 9.86
C VAL A 53 -2.20 11.94 8.99
N ASP A 54 -2.53 11.57 7.77
CA ASP A 54 -3.21 12.40 6.78
C ASP A 54 -4.59 11.78 6.54
N ASP A 55 -5.60 12.38 7.15
CA ASP A 55 -7.00 12.01 6.96
C ASP A 55 -7.64 13.05 6.03
N ASP A 56 -8.18 12.61 4.90
CA ASP A 56 -8.83 13.47 3.90
C ASP A 56 -10.05 14.23 4.45
N GLN A 57 -10.55 13.86 5.63
CA GLN A 57 -11.66 14.56 6.32
C GLN A 57 -11.17 15.62 7.31
N VAL A 58 -9.87 15.70 7.58
CA VAL A 58 -9.28 16.62 8.55
C VAL A 58 -8.31 17.56 7.84
N GLU A 59 -8.54 18.86 7.94
CA GLU A 59 -7.71 19.87 7.27
C GLU A 59 -6.29 19.94 7.86
N MET A 60 -6.11 19.52 9.11
CA MET A 60 -4.83 19.54 9.81
C MET A 60 -4.15 18.17 9.79
N LEU A 61 -2.85 18.16 9.50
CA LEU A 61 -2.01 16.98 9.64
C LEU A 61 -1.68 16.72 11.12
N GLU A 62 -1.81 15.47 11.56
CA GLU A 62 -1.45 15.05 12.92
C GLU A 62 -0.09 14.36 12.94
N VAL A 63 0.80 14.77 13.84
CA VAL A 63 2.01 14.00 14.15
C VAL A 63 1.66 12.93 15.18
N ALA A 64 1.38 11.72 14.69
CA ALA A 64 0.97 10.59 15.52
C ALA A 64 2.10 10.04 16.40
N ALA A 65 3.34 10.05 15.93
CA ALA A 65 4.49 9.57 16.68
C ALA A 65 5.78 10.25 16.25
N ILE A 66 6.68 10.46 17.21
CA ILE A 66 8.03 10.98 16.99
C ILE A 66 9.05 9.93 17.42
N HIS A 67 10.32 10.15 17.11
CA HIS A 67 11.44 9.26 17.43
C HIS A 67 11.81 9.26 18.93
N ASP A 68 10.82 9.09 19.80
CA ASP A 68 10.96 8.84 21.22
C ASP A 68 10.65 7.36 21.56
N ASP A 69 10.87 6.97 22.80
CA ASP A 69 10.76 5.57 23.24
C ASP A 69 9.33 5.03 23.10
N ARG A 70 8.32 5.91 23.21
CA ARG A 70 6.90 5.58 23.03
C ARG A 70 6.51 5.47 21.57
N GLY A 71 7.09 6.30 20.70
CA GLY A 71 6.79 6.40 19.28
C GLY A 71 7.52 5.36 18.43
N TYR A 72 8.64 4.83 18.90
CA TYR A 72 9.45 3.85 18.16
C TYR A 72 8.63 2.67 17.64
N LYS A 73 7.82 2.02 18.49
CA LYS A 73 6.99 0.89 18.09
C LYS A 73 6.02 1.27 16.96
N ARG A 74 5.37 2.43 17.09
CA ARG A 74 4.39 2.96 16.12
C ARG A 74 5.05 3.31 14.79
N ILE A 75 6.22 3.96 14.82
CA ILE A 75 6.98 4.32 13.62
C ILE A 75 7.44 3.06 12.89
N ARG A 76 7.98 2.07 13.62
CA ARG A 76 8.46 0.82 13.04
C ARG A 76 7.32 0.02 12.39
N GLU A 77 6.19 -0.11 13.08
CA GLU A 77 4.98 -0.77 12.55
C GLU A 77 4.43 -0.07 11.31
N ALA A 78 4.37 1.26 11.33
CA ALA A 78 3.88 2.05 10.20
C ALA A 78 4.83 1.93 8.99
N LEU A 79 6.14 2.03 9.21
CA LEU A 79 7.12 1.91 8.13
C LEU A 79 7.15 0.49 7.55
N SER A 80 7.10 -0.55 8.40
CA SER A 80 6.96 -1.94 7.94
C SER A 80 5.74 -2.12 7.05
N SER A 81 4.60 -1.54 7.46
CA SER A 81 3.34 -1.60 6.70
C SER A 81 3.41 -0.86 5.35
N GLN A 82 4.20 0.21 5.23
CA GLN A 82 4.38 0.91 3.94
C GLN A 82 5.19 0.09 2.92
N TYR A 83 6.13 -0.72 3.41
CA TYR A 83 6.91 -1.62 2.56
C TYR A 83 6.15 -2.90 2.22
N ALA A 84 4.97 -3.13 2.83
CA ALA A 84 4.11 -4.24 2.50
C ALA A 84 3.65 -4.16 1.05
N LEU A 85 4.11 -5.10 0.22
CA LEU A 85 3.68 -5.22 -1.19
C LEU A 85 2.13 -5.22 -1.29
N SER A 86 1.46 -5.89 -0.36
CA SER A 86 -0.02 -5.94 -0.28
C SER A 86 -0.68 -4.59 0.03
N VAL A 87 0.04 -3.63 0.62
CA VAL A 87 -0.46 -2.28 0.92
C VAL A 87 -0.22 -1.32 -0.24
N ARG A 88 0.76 -1.63 -1.11
CA ARG A 88 1.13 -0.79 -2.25
C ARG A 88 0.30 -1.08 -3.50
N GLU A 89 -0.14 -2.32 -3.67
CA GLU A 89 -0.92 -2.73 -4.84
C GLU A 89 -2.42 -2.57 -4.59
N PRO A 90 -3.17 -1.95 -5.54
CA PRO A 90 -4.62 -1.86 -5.41
C PRO A 90 -5.24 -3.25 -5.47
N ASN A 91 -6.22 -3.50 -4.59
CA ASN A 91 -6.98 -4.75 -4.60
C ASN A 91 -7.97 -4.73 -5.77
N ILE A 92 -7.57 -5.30 -6.90
CA ILE A 92 -8.41 -5.44 -8.10
C ILE A 92 -8.83 -6.90 -8.26
N GLN A 93 -10.13 -7.14 -8.39
CA GLN A 93 -10.71 -8.47 -8.53
C GLN A 93 -11.52 -8.56 -9.81
N VAL A 94 -11.36 -9.64 -10.56
CA VAL A 94 -12.28 -9.98 -11.64
C VAL A 94 -13.53 -10.56 -11.01
N VAL A 95 -14.67 -9.90 -11.17
CA VAL A 95 -15.94 -10.36 -10.59
C VAL A 95 -16.86 -10.99 -11.61
N GLU A 96 -16.76 -10.58 -12.88
CA GLU A 96 -17.55 -11.15 -13.95
C GLU A 96 -16.80 -11.08 -15.27
N ALA A 97 -16.92 -12.15 -16.07
CA ALA A 97 -16.64 -12.13 -17.49
C ALA A 97 -17.93 -12.52 -18.21
N ALA A 98 -18.51 -11.59 -18.99
CA ALA A 98 -19.78 -11.76 -19.69
C ALA A 98 -19.62 -12.65 -20.94
N ILE A 99 -19.20 -13.91 -20.75
CA ILE A 99 -18.85 -14.86 -21.83
C ILE A 99 -19.98 -15.01 -22.87
N ARG A 100 -21.23 -14.74 -22.46
CA ARG A 100 -22.40 -14.63 -23.35
C ARG A 100 -22.86 -13.17 -23.38
N GLY A 101 -22.99 -12.60 -24.58
CA GLY A 101 -23.40 -11.21 -24.77
C GLY A 101 -22.27 -10.34 -25.31
N ASP A 102 -22.03 -9.20 -24.68
CA ASP A 102 -21.04 -8.20 -25.11
C ASP A 102 -19.58 -8.60 -24.82
N ARG A 103 -19.37 -9.72 -24.09
CA ARG A 103 -18.06 -10.25 -23.71
C ARG A 103 -17.26 -9.31 -22.80
N SER A 104 -17.93 -8.38 -22.12
CA SER A 104 -17.27 -7.44 -21.22
C SER A 104 -16.61 -8.12 -20.01
N LEU A 105 -15.60 -7.45 -19.45
CA LEU A 105 -14.92 -7.83 -18.22
C LEU A 105 -15.26 -6.82 -17.13
N THR A 106 -15.82 -7.29 -16.01
CA THR A 106 -16.12 -6.44 -14.86
C THR A 106 -15.11 -6.69 -13.75
N LEU A 107 -14.48 -5.60 -13.31
CA LEU A 107 -13.47 -5.55 -12.27
C LEU A 107 -14.02 -4.78 -11.06
N HIS A 108 -13.73 -5.26 -9.86
CA HIS A 108 -13.94 -4.51 -8.63
C HIS A 108 -12.61 -4.06 -8.05
N HIS A 109 -12.50 -2.78 -7.72
CA HIS A 109 -11.43 -2.24 -6.89
C HIS A 109 -11.95 -2.10 -5.45
N ILE A 110 -11.38 -2.86 -4.52
CA ILE A 110 -11.72 -2.73 -3.09
C ILE A 110 -10.79 -1.71 -2.46
N GLN A 111 -11.32 -0.58 -2.05
CA GLN A 111 -10.56 0.46 -1.39
C GLN A 111 -10.18 0.00 0.02
N ASP A 112 -8.90 0.09 0.33
CA ASP A 112 -8.40 0.09 1.70
C ASP A 112 -8.20 1.53 2.14
N SER A 113 -8.76 1.89 3.31
CA SER A 113 -8.58 3.19 3.94
C SER A 113 -8.90 4.38 3.01
N ARG A 114 -10.00 4.27 2.24
CA ARG A 114 -10.49 5.31 1.30
C ARG A 114 -9.54 5.67 0.17
N ARG A 115 -8.44 4.93 -0.02
CA ARG A 115 -7.43 5.25 -1.03
C ARG A 115 -8.01 5.09 -2.44
N PRO A 116 -8.06 6.17 -3.26
CA PRO A 116 -8.57 6.06 -4.63
C PRO A 116 -7.51 5.48 -5.56
N LEU A 117 -7.95 4.99 -6.72
CA LEU A 117 -7.01 4.67 -7.81
C LEU A 117 -6.30 5.92 -8.32
N GLY A 118 -5.05 5.75 -8.73
CA GLY A 118 -4.26 6.83 -9.32
C GLY A 118 -4.76 7.26 -10.70
N ARG A 119 -4.16 8.34 -11.22
CA ARG A 119 -4.49 8.90 -12.55
C ARG A 119 -4.22 7.93 -13.72
N SER A 120 -3.43 6.89 -13.48
CA SER A 120 -3.10 5.83 -14.44
C SER A 120 -4.24 4.85 -14.71
N VAL A 121 -5.39 4.97 -14.02
CA VAL A 121 -6.53 4.07 -14.19
C VAL A 121 -6.96 3.92 -15.66
N TYR A 122 -7.08 5.02 -16.41
CA TYR A 122 -7.50 4.98 -17.82
C TYR A 122 -6.49 4.27 -18.74
N PRO A 123 -5.18 4.60 -18.71
CA PRO A 123 -4.16 3.81 -19.41
C PRO A 123 -4.22 2.31 -19.08
N VAL A 124 -4.43 1.94 -17.81
CA VAL A 124 -4.48 0.54 -17.38
C VAL A 124 -5.71 -0.17 -17.91
N ILE A 125 -6.92 0.39 -17.74
CA ILE A 125 -8.15 -0.25 -18.26
C ILE A 125 -8.16 -0.33 -19.78
N ARG A 126 -7.55 0.65 -20.47
CA ARG A 126 -7.34 0.60 -21.92
C ARG A 126 -6.42 -0.55 -22.30
N HIS A 127 -5.32 -0.75 -21.57
CA HIS A 127 -4.41 -1.86 -21.82
C HIS A 127 -5.08 -3.21 -21.52
N LEU A 128 -5.85 -3.32 -20.43
CA LEU A 128 -6.64 -4.51 -20.13
C LEU A 128 -7.64 -4.82 -21.24
N GLN A 129 -8.32 -3.80 -21.77
CA GLN A 129 -9.21 -3.98 -22.92
C GLN A 129 -8.46 -4.45 -24.17
N GLN A 130 -7.24 -3.98 -24.42
CA GLN A 130 -6.42 -4.47 -25.55
C GLN A 130 -6.05 -5.95 -25.39
N LEU A 131 -5.77 -6.40 -24.17
CA LEU A 131 -5.45 -7.80 -23.87
C LEU A 131 -6.71 -8.69 -23.93
N TRP A 132 -7.83 -8.19 -23.40
CA TRP A 132 -9.09 -8.94 -23.31
C TRP A 132 -9.87 -8.96 -24.63
N GLY A 133 -9.79 -7.88 -25.41
CA GLY A 133 -10.47 -7.69 -26.69
C GLY A 133 -11.88 -7.08 -26.61
N PHE A 134 -12.48 -6.96 -25.42
CA PHE A 134 -13.85 -6.48 -25.21
C PHE A 134 -13.93 -5.40 -24.12
N PRO A 135 -15.06 -4.66 -24.00
CA PRO A 135 -15.19 -3.60 -23.01
C PRO A 135 -14.82 -4.04 -21.60
N VAL A 136 -14.20 -3.14 -20.84
CA VAL A 136 -13.80 -3.36 -19.45
C VAL A 136 -14.50 -2.33 -18.58
N HIS A 137 -15.19 -2.81 -17.55
CA HIS A 137 -15.81 -2.01 -16.51
C HIS A 137 -15.02 -2.19 -15.21
N LEU A 138 -14.75 -1.10 -14.51
CA LEU A 138 -14.07 -1.11 -13.22
C LEU A 138 -14.88 -0.31 -12.20
N VAL A 139 -15.30 -0.97 -11.13
CA VAL A 139 -16.10 -0.38 -10.06
C VAL A 139 -15.24 -0.30 -8.79
N SER A 140 -14.96 0.91 -8.31
CA SER A 140 -14.37 1.11 -6.99
C SER A 140 -15.43 1.02 -5.92
N MET A 141 -15.12 0.27 -4.85
CA MET A 141 -16.00 0.05 -3.72
C MET A 141 -15.29 0.29 -2.40
N GLU A 142 -16.04 0.81 -1.43
CA GLU A 142 -15.64 1.00 -0.05
C GLU A 142 -16.80 0.56 0.85
N ASP A 143 -16.56 -0.33 1.82
CA ASP A 143 -17.59 -0.85 2.73
C ASP A 143 -18.88 -1.32 2.02
N GLY A 144 -18.71 -1.98 0.88
CA GLY A 144 -19.82 -2.49 0.05
C GLY A 144 -20.58 -1.41 -0.75
N LYS A 145 -20.18 -0.14 -0.68
CA LYS A 145 -20.75 0.97 -1.44
C LYS A 145 -19.88 1.31 -2.63
N VAL A 146 -20.52 1.58 -3.78
CA VAL A 146 -19.81 2.05 -4.97
C VAL A 146 -19.38 3.50 -4.77
N THR A 147 -18.08 3.76 -4.89
CA THR A 147 -17.51 5.11 -4.78
C THR A 147 -17.21 5.73 -6.14
N ARG A 148 -16.74 4.93 -7.10
CA ARG A 148 -16.46 5.38 -8.48
C ARG A 148 -16.68 4.27 -9.50
N ARG A 149 -16.98 4.65 -10.74
CA ARG A 149 -17.06 3.75 -11.90
C ARG A 149 -16.16 4.26 -13.01
N TYR A 150 -15.47 3.34 -13.66
CA TYR A 150 -14.66 3.57 -14.84
C TYR A 150 -15.05 2.56 -15.91
N HIS A 151 -14.97 2.94 -17.17
CA HIS A 151 -15.20 2.04 -18.28
C HIS A 151 -14.31 2.39 -19.46
N TRP A 152 -14.00 1.37 -20.26
CA TRP A 152 -13.32 1.53 -21.54
C TRP A 152 -13.85 0.50 -22.55
N PRO A 153 -14.17 0.88 -23.80
CA PRO A 153 -14.07 2.23 -24.38
C PRO A 153 -14.95 3.26 -23.68
N VAL A 154 -14.49 4.51 -23.59
CA VAL A 154 -15.36 5.61 -23.16
C VAL A 154 -16.39 5.78 -24.26
N GLU A 155 -17.68 5.69 -23.91
CA GLU A 155 -18.75 5.99 -24.86
C GLU A 155 -18.51 7.41 -25.39
N GLU A 156 -18.34 7.56 -26.71
CA GLU A 156 -18.40 8.88 -27.31
C GLU A 156 -19.79 9.43 -26.98
N GLU A 157 -19.87 10.58 -26.31
CA GLU A 157 -21.11 11.36 -26.29
C GLU A 157 -21.58 11.46 -27.73
N SER A 158 -22.67 10.75 -28.04
CA SER A 158 -23.34 10.87 -29.32
C SER A 158 -23.64 12.35 -29.49
N LYS A 159 -22.85 13.06 -30.32
CA LYS A 159 -23.26 14.34 -30.86
C LYS A 159 -24.62 14.10 -31.47
N GLY A 160 -25.66 14.60 -30.79
CA GLY A 160 -27.04 14.41 -31.19
C GLY A 160 -27.17 14.75 -32.66
N ALA A 161 -27.55 13.75 -33.45
CA ALA A 161 -28.19 14.00 -34.72
C ALA A 161 -29.52 14.73 -34.41
N GLY A 162 -29.59 15.99 -34.82
CA GLY A 162 -30.76 16.86 -34.71
C GLY A 162 -30.52 18.12 -35.51
#